data_AF-A0A0D8YCP9-F1
#
_entry.id   AF-A0A0D8YCP9-F1
#
_cell.length_a   1.000
_cell.length_b   1.000
_cell.length_c   1.000
_cell.angle_alpha   90.00
_cell.angle_beta   90.00
_cell.angle_gamma   90.00
#
_symmetry.space_group_name_H-M   'P 1'
#
loop_
_entity.id
_entity.type
_entity.pdbx_description
1 polymer ?
#
loop_
_entity_poly.entity_id
_entity_poly.type
_entity_poly.pdbx_seq_one_letter_code
_entity_poly.pdbx_strand_id
1 'polypeptide(L)'
;MAIMAAKKRQKTDDEGTLEDYRERRKKEREAEEEELRRMKEKQERRRHEREQEEREMAEKKRLEEEQRRKEEENRRIQQEEEKRRREEEKNKRQQQMIGGNFSSIHGGRNFVIPKKSEKNDKFGNIVQAKQEMGMTKDQQEEAKKAFMIAVRNAIPKASEIPASELKSKIKELHQRVCKLESEKYDMEKRHERQQYDLKELNERSRQVARNAGGKKGVNVSDTDGRHPKNAFPCFPGVPPPPCQFEKIIKKYDNEIQDDDEVEDVEEYN
;
A
#
# COMPACT_ATOMS: atom_id res chain seq x y z
N MET A 1 64.12 17.56 -58.00
CA MET A 1 63.23 18.45 -57.20
C MET A 1 61.73 18.18 -57.42
N ALA A 2 61.26 17.94 -58.66
CA ALA A 2 59.82 17.77 -58.95
C ALA A 2 59.10 16.61 -58.21
N ILE A 3 59.76 15.45 -58.05
CA ILE A 3 59.17 14.28 -57.37
C ILE A 3 58.95 14.53 -55.87
N MET A 4 59.83 15.30 -55.21
CA MET A 4 59.65 15.66 -53.80
C MET A 4 58.50 16.65 -53.59
N ALA A 5 58.28 17.59 -54.54
CA ALA A 5 57.17 18.53 -54.48
C ALA A 5 55.82 17.82 -54.67
N ALA A 6 55.73 16.87 -55.59
CA ALA A 6 54.53 16.05 -55.79
C ALA A 6 54.23 15.18 -54.54
N LYS A 7 55.25 14.55 -53.95
CA LYS A 7 55.10 13.75 -52.72
C LYS A 7 54.70 14.60 -51.51
N LYS A 8 55.10 15.87 -51.45
CA LYS A 8 54.69 16.81 -50.39
C LYS A 8 53.23 17.23 -50.54
N ARG A 9 52.75 17.47 -51.77
CA ARG A 9 51.33 17.75 -52.04
C ARG A 9 50.43 16.56 -51.74
N GLN A 10 50.84 15.36 -52.16
CA GLN A 10 50.08 14.14 -51.85
C GLN A 10 49.95 13.93 -50.33
N LYS A 11 51.02 14.15 -49.56
CA LYS A 11 50.97 14.08 -48.10
C LYS A 11 50.05 15.13 -47.48
N THR A 12 50.03 16.36 -47.98
CA THR A 12 49.13 17.40 -47.45
C THR A 12 47.66 17.11 -47.79
N ASP A 13 47.40 16.53 -48.96
CA ASP A 13 46.05 16.14 -49.38
C ASP A 13 45.55 14.93 -48.55
N ASP A 14 46.45 13.96 -48.28
CA ASP A 14 46.18 12.82 -47.40
C ASP A 14 45.97 13.25 -45.94
N GLU A 15 46.75 14.22 -45.44
CA GLU A 15 46.61 14.80 -44.09
C GLU A 15 45.28 15.54 -43.92
N GLY A 16 44.88 16.35 -44.91
CA GLY A 16 43.58 17.04 -44.90
C GLY A 16 42.39 16.07 -44.92
N THR A 17 42.48 15.00 -45.72
CA THR A 17 41.45 13.95 -45.76
C THR A 17 41.33 13.23 -44.41
N LEU A 18 42.46 13.01 -43.72
CA LEU A 18 42.48 12.41 -42.38
C LEU A 18 41.88 13.33 -41.31
N GLU A 19 42.13 14.63 -41.42
CA GLU A 19 41.60 15.65 -40.52
C GLU A 19 40.07 15.79 -40.68
N ASP A 20 39.58 15.86 -41.92
CA ASP A 20 38.15 15.87 -42.24
C ASP A 20 37.43 14.61 -41.71
N TYR A 21 38.08 13.45 -41.75
CA TYR A 21 37.54 12.22 -41.18
C TYR A 21 37.47 12.26 -39.65
N ARG A 22 38.51 12.81 -38.99
CA ARG A 22 38.55 13.00 -37.53
C ARG A 22 37.50 14.00 -37.06
N GLU A 23 37.33 15.12 -37.76
CA GLU A 23 36.31 16.11 -37.45
C GLU A 23 34.90 15.54 -37.61
N ARG A 24 34.65 14.79 -38.68
CA ARG A 24 33.35 14.12 -38.89
C ARG A 24 33.02 13.14 -37.77
N ARG A 25 33.99 12.32 -37.34
CA ARG A 25 33.82 11.38 -36.21
C ARG A 25 33.66 12.10 -34.88
N LYS A 26 34.32 13.23 -34.69
CA LYS A 26 34.13 14.07 -33.48
C LYS A 26 32.72 14.64 -33.45
N LYS A 27 32.24 15.19 -34.57
CA LYS A 27 30.91 15.79 -34.70
C LYS A 27 29.79 14.75 -34.57
N GLU A 28 29.98 13.56 -35.10
CA GLU A 28 29.05 12.43 -34.94
C GLU A 28 28.91 12.02 -33.47
N ARG A 29 30.03 11.85 -32.75
CA ARG A 29 30.00 11.55 -31.30
C ARG A 29 29.40 12.67 -30.48
N GLU A 30 29.71 13.92 -30.80
CA GLU A 30 29.17 15.08 -30.10
C GLU A 30 27.65 15.18 -30.28
N ALA A 31 27.15 14.91 -31.49
CA ALA A 31 25.72 14.85 -31.75
C ALA A 31 25.02 13.69 -31.00
N GLU A 32 25.63 12.50 -31.00
CA GLU A 32 25.12 11.35 -30.24
C GLU A 32 25.11 11.63 -28.72
N GLU A 33 26.17 12.23 -28.19
CA GLU A 33 26.25 12.61 -26.77
C GLU A 33 25.24 13.70 -26.40
N GLU A 34 25.01 14.69 -27.27
CA GLU A 34 24.03 15.75 -27.06
C GLU A 34 22.60 15.19 -27.09
N GLU A 35 22.28 14.28 -28.02
CA GLU A 35 20.99 13.62 -28.07
C GLU A 35 20.75 12.75 -26.83
N LEU A 36 21.78 12.01 -26.38
CA LEU A 36 21.72 11.20 -25.17
C LEU A 36 21.52 12.08 -23.92
N ARG A 37 22.20 13.23 -23.85
CA ARG A 37 22.06 14.21 -22.77
C ARG A 37 20.66 14.80 -22.74
N ARG A 38 20.12 15.20 -23.89
CA ARG A 38 18.75 15.74 -24.01
C ARG A 38 17.70 14.72 -23.60
N MET A 39 17.88 13.45 -23.97
CA MET A 39 16.99 12.37 -23.57
C MET A 39 17.03 12.09 -22.06
N LYS A 40 18.23 12.10 -21.46
CA LYS A 40 18.41 11.97 -20.00
C LYS A 40 17.80 13.15 -19.25
N GLU A 41 18.04 14.37 -19.69
CA GLU A 41 17.46 15.58 -19.09
C GLU A 41 15.92 15.56 -19.15
N LYS A 42 15.34 15.13 -20.28
CA LYS A 42 13.88 14.97 -20.39
C LYS A 42 13.34 13.86 -19.48
N GLN A 43 14.11 12.79 -19.25
CA GLN A 43 13.74 11.74 -18.32
C GLN A 43 13.84 12.19 -16.86
N GLU A 44 14.88 12.93 -16.51
CA GLU A 44 15.05 13.53 -15.18
C GLU A 44 13.98 14.57 -14.91
N ARG A 45 13.67 15.46 -15.87
CA ARG A 45 12.57 16.42 -15.73
C ARG A 45 11.24 15.75 -15.42
N ARG A 46 10.91 14.65 -16.12
CA ARG A 46 9.70 13.85 -15.83
C ARG A 46 9.74 13.12 -14.49
N ARG A 47 10.93 12.75 -13.99
CA ARG A 47 11.07 12.18 -12.64
C ARG A 47 10.86 13.26 -11.58
N HIS A 48 11.50 14.41 -11.77
CA HIS A 48 11.39 15.54 -10.87
C HIS A 48 9.95 16.09 -10.80
N GLU A 49 9.26 16.17 -11.93
CA GLU A 49 7.86 16.61 -12.00
C GLU A 49 6.94 15.66 -11.22
N ARG A 50 7.09 14.34 -11.41
CA ARG A 50 6.35 13.34 -10.62
C ARG A 50 6.68 13.41 -9.12
N GLU A 51 7.94 13.63 -8.78
CA GLU A 51 8.37 13.76 -7.38
C GLU A 51 7.80 15.04 -6.74
N GLN A 52 7.72 16.13 -7.49
CA GLN A 52 7.07 17.36 -7.03
C GLN A 52 5.57 17.17 -6.84
N GLU A 53 4.87 16.59 -7.81
CA GLU A 53 3.43 16.30 -7.70
C GLU A 53 3.13 15.36 -6.53
N GLU A 54 3.94 14.31 -6.33
CA GLU A 54 3.81 13.40 -5.19
C GLU A 54 4.05 14.11 -3.85
N ARG A 55 5.06 14.98 -3.79
CA ARG A 55 5.38 15.76 -2.60
C ARG A 55 4.28 16.76 -2.25
N GLU A 56 3.72 17.46 -3.23
CA GLU A 56 2.60 18.39 -3.05
C GLU A 56 1.34 17.66 -2.59
N MET A 57 1.02 16.50 -3.21
CA MET A 57 -0.12 15.68 -2.79
C MET A 57 0.06 15.11 -1.38
N ALA A 58 1.27 14.69 -1.01
CA ALA A 58 1.59 14.23 0.33
C ALA A 58 1.49 15.35 1.37
N GLU A 59 1.97 16.55 1.05
CA GLU A 59 1.87 17.72 1.94
C GLU A 59 0.42 18.16 2.14
N LYS A 60 -0.38 18.21 1.06
CA LYS A 60 -1.81 18.51 1.13
C LYS A 60 -2.56 17.51 2.00
N LYS A 61 -2.27 16.21 1.84
CA LYS A 61 -2.86 15.16 2.66
C LYS A 61 -2.47 15.30 4.14
N ARG A 62 -1.22 15.67 4.43
CA ARG A 62 -0.74 15.89 5.80
C ARG A 62 -1.41 17.09 6.46
N LEU A 63 -1.60 18.18 5.72
CA LEU A 63 -2.30 19.37 6.19
C LEU A 63 -3.79 19.10 6.46
N GLU A 64 -4.47 18.36 5.58
CA GLU A 64 -5.87 17.97 5.77
C GLU A 64 -6.06 17.04 6.97
N GLU A 65 -5.14 16.09 7.18
CA GLU A 65 -5.13 15.22 8.37
C GLU A 65 -4.87 16.02 9.66
N GLU A 66 -3.93 16.97 9.63
CA GLU A 66 -3.65 17.83 10.77
C GLU A 66 -4.83 18.77 11.10
N GLN A 67 -5.52 19.28 10.07
CA GLN A 67 -6.76 20.04 10.25
C GLN A 67 -7.87 19.19 10.85
N ARG A 68 -8.09 17.97 10.32
CA ARG A 68 -9.11 17.06 10.88
C ARG A 68 -8.83 16.72 12.34
N ARG A 69 -7.56 16.50 12.70
CA ARG A 69 -7.14 16.23 14.08
C ARG A 69 -7.39 17.43 14.98
N LYS A 70 -7.06 18.64 14.54
CA LYS A 70 -7.34 19.90 15.28
C LYS A 70 -8.84 20.15 15.45
N GLU A 71 -9.66 19.87 14.43
CA GLU A 71 -11.11 19.98 14.52
C GLU A 71 -11.72 18.95 15.48
N GLU A 72 -11.25 17.70 15.46
CA GLU A 72 -11.68 16.67 16.41
C GLU A 72 -11.28 17.01 17.85
N GLU A 73 -10.09 17.55 18.07
CA GLU A 73 -9.61 18.00 19.37
C GLU A 73 -10.42 19.21 19.87
N ASN A 74 -10.66 20.21 19.02
CA ASN A 74 -11.52 21.35 19.35
C ASN A 74 -12.96 20.93 19.66
N ARG A 75 -13.52 19.95 18.92
CA ARG A 75 -14.86 19.40 19.19
C ARG A 75 -14.91 18.68 20.53
N ARG A 76 -13.85 17.95 20.90
CA ARG A 76 -13.74 17.31 22.23
C ARG A 76 -13.63 18.34 23.34
N ILE A 77 -12.80 19.37 23.18
CA ILE A 77 -12.63 20.45 24.16
C ILE A 77 -13.97 21.19 24.37
N GLN A 78 -14.70 21.52 23.30
CA GLN A 78 -16.02 22.16 23.42
C GLN A 78 -17.04 21.27 24.14
N GLN A 79 -17.06 19.96 23.86
CA GLN A 79 -17.95 19.01 24.54
C GLN A 79 -17.60 18.85 26.02
N GLU A 80 -16.32 18.87 26.37
CA GLU A 80 -15.84 18.80 27.76
C GLU A 80 -16.14 20.10 28.51
N GLU A 81 -15.96 21.25 27.88
CA GLU A 81 -16.27 22.56 28.48
C GLU A 81 -17.78 22.77 28.66
N GLU A 82 -18.61 22.33 27.71
CA GLU A 82 -20.07 22.37 27.86
C GLU A 82 -20.56 21.42 28.97
N LYS A 83 -19.99 20.21 29.06
CA LYS A 83 -20.26 19.29 30.18
C LYS A 83 -19.82 19.88 31.51
N ARG A 84 -18.62 20.47 31.60
CA ARG A 84 -18.11 21.11 32.81
C ARG A 84 -19.01 22.26 33.24
N ARG A 85 -19.45 23.13 32.32
CA ARG A 85 -20.40 24.21 32.61
C ARG A 85 -21.73 23.67 33.14
N ARG A 86 -22.24 22.57 32.56
CA ARG A 86 -23.49 21.93 32.98
C ARG A 86 -23.38 21.24 34.34
N GLU A 87 -22.22 20.68 34.66
CA GLU A 87 -21.93 20.11 35.98
C GLU A 87 -21.74 21.19 37.05
N GLU A 88 -21.07 22.30 36.73
CA GLU A 88 -20.94 23.47 37.61
C GLU A 88 -22.31 24.07 37.93
N GLU A 89 -23.21 24.19 36.94
CA GLU A 89 -24.58 24.69 37.15
C GLU A 89 -25.42 23.72 38.00
N LYS A 90 -25.30 22.41 37.77
CA LYS A 90 -25.95 21.38 38.59
C LYS A 90 -25.41 21.35 40.01
N ASN A 91 -24.10 21.46 40.20
CA ASN A 91 -23.45 21.45 41.51
C ASN A 91 -23.75 22.73 42.29
N LYS A 92 -23.80 23.89 41.62
CA LYS A 92 -24.27 25.15 42.23
C LYS A 92 -25.74 25.07 42.64
N ARG A 93 -26.60 24.47 41.82
CA ARG A 93 -28.01 24.22 42.14
C ARG A 93 -28.17 23.19 43.27
N GLN A 94 -27.31 22.16 43.32
CA GLN A 94 -27.26 21.17 44.38
C GLN A 94 -26.76 21.78 45.70
N GLN A 95 -25.72 22.61 45.68
CA GLN A 95 -25.23 23.34 46.86
C GLN A 95 -26.27 24.31 47.41
N GLN A 96 -27.05 24.98 46.54
CA GLN A 96 -28.18 25.82 46.98
C GLN A 96 -29.32 24.98 47.60
N MET A 97 -29.47 23.72 47.21
CA MET A 97 -30.47 22.80 47.78
C MET A 97 -29.96 21.97 48.98
N ILE A 98 -28.64 21.90 49.20
CA ILE A 98 -27.98 21.23 50.35
C ILE A 98 -27.71 22.20 51.51
N GLY A 99 -27.96 23.51 51.34
CA GLY A 99 -27.97 24.48 52.45
C GLY A 99 -29.07 24.22 53.51
N GLY A 100 -29.98 23.27 53.27
CA GLY A 100 -30.93 22.75 54.26
C GLY A 100 -30.86 21.22 54.34
N ASN A 101 -30.43 20.71 55.50
CA ASN A 101 -30.50 19.30 55.92
C ASN A 101 -29.60 18.28 55.18
N PHE A 102 -28.47 17.90 55.78
CA PHE A 102 -28.40 16.79 56.75
C PHE A 102 -26.96 16.24 56.86
N SER A 103 -26.63 15.86 58.10
CA SER A 103 -25.39 15.26 58.56
C SER A 103 -25.13 13.86 58.01
N SER A 104 -23.86 13.47 58.05
CA SER A 104 -23.39 12.08 58.16
C SER A 104 -23.52 11.17 56.93
N ILE A 105 -22.39 10.72 56.38
CA ILE A 105 -21.93 9.33 56.52
C ILE A 105 -20.55 9.18 55.87
N HIS A 106 -19.68 8.51 56.61
CA HIS A 106 -18.30 8.17 56.32
C HIS A 106 -18.19 7.11 55.21
N GLY A 107 -17.12 7.16 54.40
CA GLY A 107 -16.77 6.05 53.51
C GLY A 107 -15.67 6.36 52.50
N GLY A 108 -14.43 6.51 52.98
CA GLY A 108 -13.24 6.63 52.13
C GLY A 108 -12.99 5.35 51.32
N ARG A 109 -12.78 5.48 50.00
CA ARG A 109 -12.42 4.38 49.10
C ARG A 109 -10.90 4.37 48.90
N ASN A 110 -10.24 3.30 49.34
CA ASN A 110 -8.84 2.99 49.05
C ASN A 110 -8.70 2.49 47.61
N PHE A 111 -7.98 3.23 46.75
CA PHE A 111 -7.44 2.69 45.50
C PHE A 111 -5.92 2.81 45.50
N VAL A 112 -5.24 1.67 45.39
CA VAL A 112 -3.81 1.58 45.11
C VAL A 112 -3.61 1.80 43.62
N ILE A 113 -2.88 2.87 43.27
CA ILE A 113 -2.47 3.19 41.89
C ILE A 113 -1.19 2.37 41.60
N PRO A 114 -1.20 1.37 40.72
CA PRO A 114 0.05 0.80 40.22
C PRO A 114 0.75 1.83 39.34
N LYS A 115 1.98 2.20 39.70
CA LYS A 115 2.84 3.07 38.90
C LYS A 115 3.16 2.36 37.58
N LYS A 116 2.73 2.92 36.44
CA LYS A 116 3.22 2.53 35.12
C LYS A 116 4.74 2.69 35.07
N SER A 117 5.45 1.61 34.81
CA SER A 117 6.86 1.61 34.43
C SER A 117 6.98 2.07 32.97
N GLU A 118 7.20 3.36 32.77
CA GLU A 118 7.75 3.87 31.52
C GLU A 118 9.16 3.32 31.33
N LYS A 119 9.33 2.36 30.41
CA LYS A 119 10.56 2.07 29.63
C LYS A 119 10.43 0.70 28.92
N ASN A 120 9.60 0.60 27.87
CA ASN A 120 9.97 -0.11 26.62
C ASN A 120 8.93 -0.16 25.48
N ASP A 121 7.80 0.57 25.52
CA ASP A 121 6.77 0.44 24.47
C ASP A 121 7.00 1.27 23.20
N LYS A 122 8.26 1.45 22.75
CA LYS A 122 8.52 2.14 21.48
C LYS A 122 8.10 1.32 20.25
N PHE A 123 8.05 -0.01 20.38
CA PHE A 123 7.58 -0.90 19.31
C PHE A 123 6.06 -1.14 19.36
N GLY A 124 5.43 -1.12 20.54
CA GLY A 124 3.97 -1.17 20.68
C GLY A 124 3.29 0.07 20.08
N ASN A 125 3.85 1.26 20.31
CA ASN A 125 3.31 2.52 19.80
C ASN A 125 3.27 2.63 18.27
N ILE A 126 4.17 1.96 17.52
CA ILE A 126 4.16 2.01 16.05
C ILE A 126 3.03 1.17 15.45
N VAL A 127 2.78 -0.03 16.00
CA VAL A 127 1.67 -0.89 15.57
C VAL A 127 0.34 -0.27 15.98
N GLN A 128 0.27 0.30 17.18
CA GLN A 128 -0.89 1.00 17.69
C GLN A 128 -1.18 2.29 16.90
N ALA A 129 -0.16 3.10 16.59
CA ALA A 129 -0.32 4.27 15.72
C ALA A 129 -0.74 3.90 14.30
N LYS A 130 -0.20 2.81 13.72
CA LYS A 130 -0.63 2.35 12.38
C LYS A 130 -2.07 1.82 12.37
N GLN A 131 -2.55 1.29 13.49
CA GLN A 131 -3.91 0.83 13.71
C GLN A 131 -4.89 1.98 14.05
N GLU A 132 -4.39 3.07 14.63
CA GLU A 132 -5.15 4.28 14.98
C GLU A 132 -5.24 5.31 13.84
N MET A 133 -4.36 5.25 12.83
CA MET A 133 -4.31 6.20 11.70
C MET A 133 -5.24 5.82 10.52
N GLY A 134 -5.92 4.68 10.59
CA GLY A 134 -6.99 4.30 9.68
C GLY A 134 -8.20 3.80 10.48
N MET A 135 -9.40 3.85 9.91
CA MET A 135 -10.53 3.14 10.51
C MET A 135 -10.10 1.68 10.74
N THR A 136 -10.27 1.18 11.95
CA THR A 136 -10.01 -0.23 12.25
C THR A 136 -10.87 -1.11 11.35
N LYS A 137 -10.46 -2.37 11.12
CA LYS A 137 -11.25 -3.30 10.28
C LYS A 137 -12.72 -3.35 10.71
N ASP A 138 -12.95 -3.40 12.02
CA ASP A 138 -14.29 -3.39 12.60
C ASP A 138 -15.04 -2.07 12.35
N GLN A 139 -14.36 -0.93 12.46
CA GLN A 139 -14.95 0.38 12.14
C GLN A 139 -15.32 0.51 10.64
N GLN A 140 -14.51 -0.08 9.74
CA GLN A 140 -14.83 -0.09 8.32
C GLN A 140 -16.04 -0.99 8.02
N GLU A 141 -16.12 -2.16 8.66
CA GLU A 141 -17.27 -3.06 8.53
C GLU A 141 -18.54 -2.42 9.10
N GLU A 142 -18.45 -1.73 10.24
CA GLU A 142 -19.56 -0.99 10.82
C GLU A 142 -19.99 0.19 9.93
N ALA A 143 -19.05 0.96 9.39
CA ALA A 143 -19.34 2.03 8.44
C ALA A 143 -20.00 1.50 7.16
N LYS A 144 -19.53 0.36 6.63
CA LYS A 144 -20.14 -0.32 5.48
C LYS A 144 -21.56 -0.77 5.81
N LYS A 145 -21.78 -1.37 6.99
CA LYS A 145 -23.10 -1.81 7.44
C LYS A 145 -24.06 -0.63 7.60
N ALA A 146 -23.61 0.45 8.24
CA ALA A 146 -24.38 1.69 8.39
C ALA A 146 -24.75 2.29 7.03
N PHE A 147 -23.81 2.33 6.09
CA PHE A 147 -24.05 2.79 4.73
C PHE A 147 -25.10 1.93 4.02
N MET A 148 -25.01 0.60 4.11
CA MET A 148 -26.00 -0.30 3.50
C MET A 148 -27.41 -0.11 4.09
N ILE A 149 -27.51 0.13 5.40
CA ILE A 149 -28.78 0.46 6.06
C ILE A 149 -29.33 1.80 5.54
N ALA A 150 -28.48 2.82 5.43
CA ALA A 150 -28.88 4.12 4.89
C ALA A 150 -29.38 4.02 3.44
N VAL A 151 -28.70 3.24 2.59
CA VAL A 151 -29.13 2.98 1.21
C VAL A 151 -30.50 2.29 1.18
N ARG A 152 -30.71 1.27 2.02
CA ARG A 152 -31.99 0.58 2.12
C ARG A 152 -33.12 1.51 2.57
N ASN A 153 -32.86 2.35 3.58
CA ASN A 153 -33.85 3.28 4.11
C ASN A 153 -34.20 4.41 3.14
N ALA A 154 -33.28 4.77 2.23
CA ALA A 154 -33.52 5.76 1.19
C ALA A 154 -34.46 5.26 0.08
N ILE A 155 -34.73 3.95 0.01
CA ILE A 155 -35.65 3.37 -0.98
C ILE A 155 -37.03 3.21 -0.31
N PRO A 156 -38.04 4.00 -0.73
CA PRO A 156 -39.38 3.90 -0.14
C PRO A 156 -40.00 2.53 -0.40
N LYS A 157 -40.80 2.05 0.55
CA LYS A 157 -41.52 0.77 0.37
C LYS A 157 -42.62 0.96 -0.67
N ALA A 158 -42.89 -0.08 -1.44
CA ALA A 158 -43.93 -0.05 -2.48
C ALA A 158 -45.32 0.32 -1.93
N SER A 159 -45.63 -0.06 -0.68
CA SER A 159 -46.89 0.25 0.01
C SER A 159 -47.07 1.74 0.37
N GLU A 160 -45.97 2.50 0.42
CA GLU A 160 -45.98 3.92 0.81
C GLU A 160 -46.06 4.84 -0.43
N ILE A 161 -45.96 4.28 -1.64
CA ILE A 161 -45.98 5.03 -2.90
C ILE A 161 -47.40 5.02 -3.46
N PRO A 162 -48.00 6.20 -3.75
CA PRO A 162 -49.33 6.25 -4.35
C PRO A 162 -49.31 5.66 -5.76
N ALA A 163 -50.41 5.01 -6.16
CA ALA A 163 -50.49 4.26 -7.42
C ALA A 163 -50.21 5.12 -8.67
N SER A 164 -50.54 6.42 -8.62
CA SER A 164 -50.25 7.40 -9.67
C SER A 164 -48.75 7.63 -9.89
N GLU A 165 -47.94 7.50 -8.85
CA GLU A 165 -46.49 7.82 -8.88
C GLU A 165 -45.61 6.59 -9.10
N LEU A 166 -46.15 5.37 -8.92
CA LEU A 166 -45.40 4.12 -9.07
C LEU A 166 -44.59 4.04 -10.38
N LYS A 167 -45.22 4.38 -11.52
CA LYS A 167 -44.54 4.38 -12.82
C LYS A 167 -43.37 5.34 -12.88
N SER A 168 -43.48 6.51 -12.24
CA SER A 168 -42.40 7.49 -12.16
C SER A 168 -41.26 6.95 -11.31
N LYS A 169 -41.57 6.39 -10.14
CA LYS A 169 -40.57 5.86 -9.21
C LYS A 169 -39.80 4.67 -9.78
N ILE A 170 -40.47 3.79 -10.52
CA ILE A 170 -39.82 2.67 -11.23
C ILE A 170 -38.77 3.20 -12.21
N LYS A 171 -39.10 4.23 -13.00
CA LYS A 171 -38.16 4.85 -13.96
C LYS A 171 -36.97 5.48 -13.24
N GLU A 172 -37.21 6.19 -12.14
CA GLU A 172 -36.15 6.81 -11.33
C GLU A 172 -35.19 5.75 -10.75
N LEU A 173 -35.73 4.69 -10.14
CA LEU A 173 -34.92 3.60 -9.59
C LEU A 173 -34.13 2.87 -10.68
N HIS A 174 -34.74 2.63 -11.84
CA HIS A 174 -34.06 2.03 -12.98
C HIS A 174 -32.88 2.89 -13.46
N GLN A 175 -33.10 4.20 -13.65
CA GLN A 175 -32.03 5.13 -14.01
C GLN A 175 -30.90 5.16 -12.96
N ARG A 176 -31.26 5.15 -11.67
CA ARG A 176 -30.30 5.07 -10.57
C ARG A 176 -29.47 3.79 -10.63
N VAL A 177 -30.07 2.64 -10.90
CA VAL A 177 -29.37 1.36 -11.05
C VAL A 177 -28.40 1.41 -12.24
N CYS A 178 -28.84 1.85 -13.42
CA CYS A 178 -27.96 1.96 -14.59
C CYS A 178 -26.72 2.85 -14.33
N LYS A 179 -26.92 3.97 -13.62
CA LYS A 179 -25.83 4.86 -13.22
C LYS A 179 -24.85 4.17 -12.26
N LEU A 180 -25.36 3.51 -11.22
CA LEU A 180 -24.53 2.79 -10.25
C LEU A 180 -23.75 1.63 -10.88
N GLU A 181 -24.34 0.90 -11.83
CA GLU A 181 -23.63 -0.15 -12.57
C GLU A 181 -22.50 0.41 -13.45
N SER A 182 -22.70 1.56 -14.06
CA SER A 182 -21.66 2.23 -14.85
C SER A 182 -20.51 2.70 -13.96
N GLU A 183 -20.82 3.34 -12.83
CA GLU A 183 -19.82 3.77 -11.85
C GLU A 183 -19.06 2.58 -11.25
N LYS A 184 -19.75 1.47 -10.97
CA LYS A 184 -19.14 0.22 -10.49
C LYS A 184 -18.13 -0.31 -11.50
N TYR A 185 -18.49 -0.38 -12.79
CA TYR A 185 -17.57 -0.83 -13.84
C TYR A 185 -16.29 0.02 -13.89
N ASP A 186 -16.43 1.34 -13.86
CA ASP A 186 -15.27 2.24 -13.86
C ASP A 186 -14.37 2.05 -12.63
N MET A 187 -14.99 1.84 -11.46
CA MET A 187 -14.26 1.59 -10.21
C MET A 187 -13.57 0.23 -10.21
N GLU A 188 -14.21 -0.82 -10.72
CA GLU A 188 -13.61 -2.14 -10.88
C GLU A 188 -12.40 -2.09 -11.84
N LYS A 189 -12.53 -1.38 -12.97
CA LYS A 189 -11.42 -1.20 -13.92
C LYS A 189 -10.28 -0.38 -13.34
N ARG A 190 -10.57 0.65 -12.55
CA ARG A 190 -9.54 1.40 -11.82
C ARG A 190 -8.85 0.52 -10.78
N HIS A 191 -9.61 -0.30 -10.05
CA HIS A 191 -9.08 -1.21 -9.04
C HIS A 191 -8.16 -2.27 -9.67
N GLU A 192 -8.56 -2.85 -10.81
CA GLU A 192 -7.76 -3.81 -11.57
C GLU A 192 -6.39 -3.24 -11.95
N ARG A 193 -6.36 -1.99 -12.43
CA ARG A 193 -5.10 -1.28 -12.75
C ARG A 193 -4.23 -1.07 -11.50
N GLN A 194 -4.81 -0.62 -10.40
CA GLN A 194 -4.09 -0.44 -9.13
C GLN A 194 -3.48 -1.75 -8.63
N GLN A 195 -4.19 -2.86 -8.77
CA GLN A 195 -3.68 -4.19 -8.40
C GLN A 195 -2.52 -4.60 -9.30
N TYR A 196 -2.57 -4.30 -10.59
CA TYR A 196 -1.46 -4.53 -11.50
C TYR A 196 -0.22 -3.71 -11.10
N ASP A 197 -0.38 -2.40 -10.89
CA ASP A 197 0.72 -1.50 -10.50
C ASP A 197 1.36 -1.94 -9.17
N LEU A 198 0.54 -2.37 -8.20
CA LEU A 198 1.02 -2.88 -6.92
C LEU A 198 1.81 -4.19 -7.07
N LYS A 199 1.36 -5.09 -7.95
CA LYS A 199 2.08 -6.33 -8.27
C LYS A 199 3.42 -6.03 -8.96
N GLU A 200 3.44 -5.11 -9.93
CA GLU A 200 4.67 -4.70 -10.61
C GLU A 200 5.67 -4.05 -9.64
N LEU A 201 5.19 -3.16 -8.76
CA LEU A 201 6.02 -2.50 -7.76
C LEU A 201 6.64 -3.51 -6.79
N ASN A 202 5.86 -4.49 -6.32
CA ASN A 202 6.34 -5.56 -5.46
C ASN A 202 7.39 -6.43 -6.16
N GLU A 203 7.21 -6.76 -7.44
CA GLU A 203 8.19 -7.53 -8.20
C GLU A 203 9.47 -6.73 -8.44
N ARG A 204 9.36 -5.45 -8.82
CA ARG A 204 10.51 -4.54 -8.95
C ARG A 204 11.28 -4.41 -7.64
N SER A 205 10.58 -4.29 -6.51
CA SER A 205 11.18 -4.26 -5.17
C SER A 205 11.94 -5.56 -4.86
N ARG A 206 11.35 -6.73 -5.17
CA ARG A 206 12.02 -8.04 -5.02
C ARG A 206 13.27 -8.15 -5.89
N GLN A 207 13.23 -7.67 -7.13
CA GLN A 207 14.39 -7.66 -8.03
C GLN A 207 15.51 -6.75 -7.51
N VAL A 208 15.18 -5.55 -7.01
CA VAL A 208 16.16 -4.65 -6.38
C VAL A 208 16.78 -5.32 -5.14
N ALA A 209 15.98 -5.97 -4.29
CA ALA A 209 16.49 -6.68 -3.12
C ALA A 209 17.43 -7.85 -3.51
N ARG A 210 17.06 -8.66 -4.51
CA ARG A 210 17.93 -9.74 -5.05
C ARG A 210 19.23 -9.21 -5.64
N ASN A 211 19.16 -8.14 -6.44
CA ASN A 211 20.35 -7.52 -7.06
C ASN A 211 21.26 -6.85 -6.02
N ALA A 212 20.69 -6.30 -4.95
CA ALA A 212 21.46 -5.77 -3.83
C ALA A 212 22.12 -6.88 -2.99
N GLY A 213 21.43 -8.01 -2.79
CA GLY A 213 21.98 -9.20 -2.11
C GLY A 213 23.08 -9.91 -2.90
N GLY A 214 22.87 -10.08 -4.22
CA GLY A 214 23.86 -10.68 -5.12
C GLY A 214 25.15 -9.86 -5.24
N LYS A 215 25.07 -8.52 -5.13
CA LYS A 215 26.26 -7.64 -5.06
C LYS A 215 27.02 -7.71 -3.74
N LYS A 216 26.41 -8.23 -2.67
CA LYS A 216 27.05 -8.42 -1.36
C LYS A 216 27.63 -9.83 -1.17
N GLY A 217 27.64 -10.67 -2.21
CA GLY A 217 28.23 -12.01 -2.15
C GLY A 217 27.52 -12.98 -1.20
N VAL A 218 26.34 -12.62 -0.68
CA VAL A 218 25.53 -13.52 0.13
C VAL A 218 24.63 -14.29 -0.82
N ASN A 219 25.00 -15.55 -1.06
CA ASN A 219 24.18 -16.48 -1.81
C ASN A 219 22.88 -16.70 -1.00
N VAL A 220 21.75 -16.21 -1.51
CA VAL A 220 20.40 -16.46 -0.94
C VAL A 220 19.95 -17.89 -1.28
N SER A 221 20.87 -18.85 -1.18
CA SER A 221 20.60 -20.28 -1.15
C SER A 221 20.96 -20.89 0.20
N ASP A 222 21.67 -20.16 1.07
CA ASP A 222 22.13 -20.67 2.38
C ASP A 222 21.21 -20.29 3.55
N THR A 223 20.22 -19.42 3.35
CA THR A 223 19.29 -18.99 4.42
C THR A 223 17.95 -19.73 4.41
N ASP A 224 17.77 -20.71 3.54
CA ASP A 224 16.67 -21.67 3.62
C ASP A 224 17.29 -23.07 3.60
N GLY A 225 17.34 -23.71 4.77
CA GLY A 225 18.08 -24.94 5.03
C GLY A 225 17.60 -26.14 4.19
N ARG A 226 18.07 -26.21 2.94
CA ARG A 226 17.92 -27.36 2.04
C ARG A 226 19.17 -28.25 2.00
N HIS A 227 19.91 -28.32 3.09
CA HIS A 227 20.69 -29.53 3.33
C HIS A 227 19.78 -30.53 4.05
N PRO A 228 19.38 -31.64 3.41
CA PRO A 228 18.62 -32.66 4.11
C PRO A 228 19.47 -33.10 5.30
N LYS A 229 18.90 -33.07 6.52
CA LYS A 229 19.58 -33.46 7.77
C LYS A 229 20.04 -34.93 7.81
N ASN A 230 19.84 -35.65 6.70
CA ASN A 230 20.14 -37.05 6.49
C ASN A 230 21.28 -37.27 5.47
N ALA A 231 21.96 -36.22 5.01
CA ALA A 231 23.12 -36.38 4.14
C ALA A 231 24.31 -36.90 4.97
N PHE A 232 24.68 -38.16 4.76
CA PHE A 232 25.90 -38.74 5.33
C PHE A 232 27.13 -37.93 4.89
N PRO A 233 28.10 -37.68 5.79
CA PRO A 233 29.30 -36.95 5.43
C PRO A 233 30.02 -37.64 4.26
N CYS A 234 30.12 -36.95 3.13
CA CYS A 234 30.87 -37.43 1.97
C CYS A 234 32.36 -37.19 2.25
N PHE A 235 33.06 -38.22 2.73
CA PHE A 235 34.50 -38.18 2.96
C PHE A 235 35.26 -38.19 1.62
N PRO A 236 36.33 -37.40 1.46
CA PRO A 236 37.14 -37.40 0.24
C PRO A 236 37.67 -38.81 -0.06
N GLY A 237 37.38 -39.34 -1.26
CA GLY A 237 37.87 -40.64 -1.72
C GLY A 237 36.96 -41.84 -1.42
N VAL A 238 35.82 -41.64 -0.76
CA VAL A 238 34.82 -42.71 -0.57
C VAL A 238 33.62 -42.43 -1.49
N PRO A 239 33.25 -43.36 -2.39
CA PRO A 239 32.10 -43.16 -3.25
C PRO A 239 30.81 -43.09 -2.41
N PRO A 240 29.88 -42.16 -2.73
CA PRO A 240 28.66 -41.99 -1.96
C PRO A 240 27.83 -43.28 -1.97
N PRO A 241 27.13 -43.60 -0.86
CA PRO A 241 26.31 -44.80 -0.79
C PRO A 241 25.20 -44.76 -1.87
N PRO A 242 24.82 -45.93 -2.43
CA PRO A 242 23.84 -46.00 -3.50
C PRO A 242 22.50 -45.43 -3.03
N CYS A 243 21.95 -44.51 -3.83
CA CYS A 243 20.68 -43.86 -3.55
C CYS A 243 19.54 -44.89 -3.64
N GLN A 244 18.82 -45.12 -2.54
CA GLN A 244 17.62 -45.95 -2.56
C GLN A 244 16.45 -45.09 -3.07
N PHE A 245 16.01 -45.34 -4.30
CA PHE A 245 14.83 -44.70 -4.85
C PHE A 245 13.60 -45.55 -4.52
N GLU A 246 12.76 -45.08 -3.60
CA GLU A 246 11.36 -45.50 -3.60
C GLU A 246 10.64 -44.81 -4.76
N LYS A 247 9.99 -45.60 -5.60
CA LYS A 247 9.20 -45.10 -6.73
C LYS A 247 7.94 -44.46 -6.18
N ILE A 248 7.99 -43.18 -5.85
CA ILE A 248 6.80 -42.39 -5.60
C ILE A 248 6.24 -41.97 -6.96
N ILE A 249 5.16 -42.64 -7.38
CA ILE A 249 4.42 -42.28 -8.58
C ILE A 249 3.72 -40.94 -8.29
N LYS A 250 4.11 -39.91 -9.04
CA LYS A 250 3.51 -38.58 -8.93
C LYS A 250 2.12 -38.64 -9.59
N LYS A 251 1.06 -38.51 -8.80
CA LYS A 251 -0.30 -38.26 -9.35
C LYS A 251 -0.29 -36.90 -10.06
N TYR A 252 -0.95 -36.81 -11.22
CA TYR A 252 -1.09 -35.56 -11.97
C TYR A 252 -2.24 -34.73 -11.37
N ASP A 253 -2.18 -33.40 -11.49
CA ASP A 253 -3.12 -32.46 -10.85
C ASP A 253 -4.61 -32.73 -11.17
N ASN A 254 -4.90 -33.38 -12.29
CA ASN A 254 -6.26 -33.78 -12.66
C ASN A 254 -6.80 -34.94 -11.80
N GLU A 255 -5.94 -35.85 -11.33
CA GLU A 255 -6.33 -36.98 -10.47
C GLU A 255 -6.53 -36.54 -9.01
N ILE A 256 -6.02 -35.36 -8.63
CA ILE A 256 -6.20 -34.79 -7.29
C ILE A 256 -7.61 -34.18 -7.16
N GLN A 257 -8.12 -33.55 -8.23
CA GLN A 257 -9.49 -33.01 -8.23
C GLN A 257 -10.55 -34.10 -8.14
N ASP A 258 -10.32 -35.26 -8.77
CA ASP A 258 -11.26 -36.38 -8.71
C ASP A 258 -11.33 -36.99 -7.29
N ASP A 259 -10.21 -37.06 -6.55
CA ASP A 259 -10.21 -37.53 -5.15
C ASP A 259 -10.89 -36.52 -4.20
N ASP A 260 -10.68 -35.21 -4.39
CA ASP A 260 -11.30 -34.15 -3.59
C ASP A 260 -12.83 -34.04 -3.82
N GLU A 261 -13.31 -34.35 -5.03
CA GLU A 261 -14.75 -34.28 -5.37
C GLU A 261 -15.54 -35.50 -4.83
N VAL A 262 -14.84 -36.60 -4.47
CA VAL A 262 -15.46 -37.81 -3.91
C VAL A 262 -15.57 -37.73 -2.37
N GLU A 263 -14.72 -36.95 -1.69
CA GLU A 263 -14.73 -36.85 -0.21
C GLU A 263 -15.89 -36.00 0.36
N ASP A 264 -16.51 -35.14 -0.45
CA ASP A 264 -17.58 -34.22 0.00
C ASP A 264 -19.01 -34.83 -0.07
N VAL A 265 -19.15 -36.13 -0.36
CA VAL A 265 -20.46 -36.80 -0.45
C VAL A 265 -20.56 -38.00 0.48
N GLU A 266 -20.23 -37.87 1.78
CA GLU A 266 -20.63 -38.89 2.76
C GLU A 266 -20.62 -38.41 4.23
N GLU A 267 -21.47 -37.45 4.60
CA GLU A 267 -21.91 -37.33 6.01
C GLU A 267 -23.27 -36.63 6.16
N TYR A 268 -24.36 -37.30 5.81
CA TYR A 268 -25.68 -37.10 6.44
C TYR A 268 -26.50 -38.39 6.31
N ASN A 269 -26.44 -39.22 7.35
CA ASN A 269 -27.53 -40.08 7.80
C ASN A 269 -27.41 -40.28 9.32
#